data_AF-A0A5B8MTM9-F1
#
_entry.id   AF-A0A5B8MTM9-F1
#
_cell.length_a   1.000
_cell.length_b   1.000
_cell.length_c   1.000
_cell.angle_alpha   90.00
_cell.angle_beta   90.00
_cell.angle_gamma   90.00
#
_symmetry.space_group_name_H-M   'P 1'
#
loop_
_entity.id
_entity.type
_entity.pdbx_description
1 polymer ?
#
loop_
_entity_poly.entity_id
_entity_poly.type
_entity_poly.pdbx_seq_one_letter_code
_entity_poly.pdbx_strand_id
1 'polypeptide(L)'
;MKNKTVRATTQARKNLAQKERASQRKVIDEKVAHARKQLEEDEDQWFRFLMEQREREVREAEERQRKNAERQKQSAEKTPEQRAEEARARQERDAERRRNPVDAAMTQGQSGQWNEYETKWASFVELEVIPMASIPWPPHSEKLLQWATQKQPESQNYKAKVKSAYKHCALRWHPDKFMGKYGSKLKEGERDAIQSRLNENFQILNASFTAALKGA
;
A
#
# COMPACT_ATOMS: atom_id res chain seq x y z
N MET A 1 36.13 9.05 62.60
CA MET A 1 36.61 8.15 61.50
C MET A 1 35.50 7.40 60.74
N LYS A 2 34.27 7.23 61.26
CA LYS A 2 33.20 6.42 60.62
C LYS A 2 32.58 7.00 59.32
N ASN A 3 32.72 8.31 59.06
CA ASN A 3 32.08 8.98 57.91
C ASN A 3 32.76 8.76 56.54
N LYS A 4 34.05 8.40 56.50
CA LYS A 4 34.76 8.16 55.23
C LYS A 4 34.36 6.83 54.57
N THR A 5 34.11 5.80 55.38
CA THR A 5 33.76 4.45 54.91
C THR A 5 32.36 4.38 54.28
N VAL A 6 31.40 5.15 54.81
CA VAL A 6 30.02 5.24 54.27
C VAL A 6 29.97 6.00 52.94
N ARG A 7 30.78 7.06 52.78
CA ARG A 7 30.91 7.77 51.48
C ARG A 7 31.59 6.91 50.41
N ALA A 8 32.62 6.15 50.77
CA ALA A 8 33.31 5.26 49.84
C ALA A 8 32.41 4.12 49.32
N THR A 9 31.60 3.52 50.19
CA THR A 9 30.64 2.46 49.81
C THR A 9 29.47 3.00 48.98
N THR A 10 29.01 4.22 49.24
CA THR A 10 27.97 4.88 48.43
C THR A 10 28.48 5.22 47.02
N GLN A 11 29.74 5.68 46.90
CA GLN A 11 30.34 5.99 45.60
C GLN A 11 30.57 4.72 44.76
N ALA A 12 31.01 3.62 45.38
CA ALA A 12 31.18 2.34 44.70
C ALA A 12 29.85 1.79 44.13
N ARG A 13 28.74 1.91 44.88
CA ARG A 13 27.41 1.52 44.41
C ARG A 13 26.92 2.35 43.23
N LYS A 14 27.16 3.68 43.26
CA LYS A 14 26.84 4.56 42.13
C LYS A 14 27.61 4.18 40.87
N ASN A 15 28.90 3.90 41.01
CA ASN A 15 29.74 3.49 39.88
C ASN A 15 29.31 2.13 39.29
N LEU A 16 28.90 1.19 40.14
CA LEU A 16 28.39 -0.12 39.70
C LEU A 16 27.07 0.01 38.94
N ALA A 17 26.10 0.76 39.48
CA ALA A 17 24.82 1.02 38.82
C ALA A 17 24.99 1.78 37.50
N GLN A 18 25.97 2.68 37.41
CA GLN A 18 26.29 3.40 36.18
C GLN A 18 26.92 2.48 35.12
N LYS A 19 27.76 1.52 35.53
CA LYS A 19 28.28 0.45 34.66
C LYS A 19 27.17 -0.47 34.15
N GLU A 20 26.25 -0.89 35.01
CA GLU A 20 25.12 -1.74 34.61
C GLU A 20 24.20 -1.03 33.61
N ARG A 21 23.86 0.23 33.86
CA ARG A 21 23.07 1.04 32.91
C ARG A 21 23.77 1.22 31.57
N ALA A 22 25.09 1.43 31.57
CA ALA A 22 25.87 1.53 30.34
C ALA A 22 25.87 0.20 29.55
N SER A 23 26.02 -0.94 30.23
CA SER A 23 25.90 -2.26 29.59
C SER A 23 24.50 -2.52 29.05
N GLN A 24 23.45 -2.22 29.81
CA GLN A 24 22.06 -2.38 29.35
C GLN A 24 21.77 -1.51 28.12
N ARG A 25 22.28 -0.27 28.09
CA ARG A 25 22.10 0.64 26.97
C ARG A 25 22.77 0.13 25.69
N LYS A 26 23.99 -0.42 25.80
CA LYS A 26 24.67 -1.06 24.65
C LYS A 26 23.87 -2.22 24.05
N VAL A 27 23.29 -3.08 24.90
CA VAL A 27 22.46 -4.21 24.44
C VAL A 27 21.19 -3.71 23.75
N ILE A 28 20.58 -2.63 24.24
CA ILE A 28 19.40 -2.01 23.60
C ILE A 28 19.80 -1.42 22.24
N ASP A 29 20.90 -0.68 22.18
CA ASP A 29 21.36 -0.04 20.94
C ASP A 29 21.72 -1.09 19.86
N GLU A 30 22.35 -2.20 20.24
CA GLU A 30 22.63 -3.34 19.32
C GLU A 30 21.34 -4.00 18.81
N LYS A 31 20.35 -4.23 19.68
CA LYS A 31 19.05 -4.79 19.28
C LYS A 31 18.31 -3.84 18.34
N VAL A 32 18.35 -2.54 18.60
CA VAL A 32 17.74 -1.51 17.74
C VAL A 32 18.44 -1.45 16.38
N ALA A 33 19.78 -1.54 16.36
CA ALA A 33 20.54 -1.57 15.11
C ALA A 33 20.24 -2.83 14.28
N HIS A 34 20.15 -4.01 14.92
CA HIS A 34 19.80 -5.25 14.24
C HIS A 34 18.36 -5.23 13.69
N ALA A 35 17.41 -4.72 14.48
CA ALA A 35 16.02 -4.57 14.05
C ALA A 35 15.89 -3.60 12.86
N ARG A 36 16.66 -2.49 12.86
CA ARG A 36 16.72 -1.56 11.71
C ARG A 36 17.26 -2.23 10.46
N LYS A 37 18.33 -3.01 10.59
CA LYS A 37 18.96 -3.70 9.45
C LYS A 37 18.05 -4.78 8.86
N GLN A 38 17.36 -5.55 9.70
CA GLN A 38 16.35 -6.52 9.22
C GLN A 38 15.19 -5.83 8.51
N LEU A 39 14.74 -4.67 9.02
CA LEU A 39 13.73 -3.87 8.34
C LEU A 39 14.19 -3.39 6.97
N GLU A 40 15.44 -2.96 6.82
CA GLU A 40 16.01 -2.50 5.55
C GLU A 40 16.18 -3.65 4.52
N GLU A 41 16.63 -4.83 4.97
CA GLU A 41 16.76 -6.01 4.09
C GLU A 41 15.38 -6.55 3.66
N ASP A 42 14.39 -6.55 4.57
CA ASP A 42 13.00 -6.88 4.23
C ASP A 42 12.39 -5.85 3.26
N GLU A 43 12.80 -4.57 3.34
CA GLU A 43 12.37 -3.49 2.43
C GLU A 43 12.89 -3.69 1.00
N ASP A 44 14.17 -4.04 0.83
CA ASP A 44 14.77 -4.28 -0.49
C ASP A 44 14.17 -5.50 -1.20
N GLN A 45 13.95 -6.59 -0.47
CA GLN A 45 13.29 -7.77 -1.02
C GLN A 45 11.84 -7.48 -1.39
N TRP A 46 11.15 -6.65 -0.61
CA TRP A 46 9.80 -6.20 -0.92
C TRP A 46 9.80 -5.33 -2.18
N PHE A 47 10.64 -4.29 -2.28
CA PHE A 47 10.68 -3.42 -3.46
C PHE A 47 10.88 -4.19 -4.77
N ARG A 48 11.71 -5.24 -4.75
CA ARG A 48 11.85 -6.16 -5.89
C ARG A 48 10.54 -6.87 -6.22
N PHE A 49 9.82 -7.36 -5.21
CA PHE A 49 8.48 -7.91 -5.39
C PHE A 49 7.46 -6.88 -5.93
N LEU A 50 7.51 -5.59 -5.51
CA LEU A 50 6.63 -4.54 -6.06
C LEU A 50 6.89 -4.30 -7.55
N MET A 51 8.17 -4.23 -7.90
CA MET A 51 8.58 -4.03 -9.29
C MET A 51 8.18 -5.23 -10.14
N GLU A 52 8.31 -6.45 -9.61
CA GLU A 52 7.84 -7.67 -10.27
C GLU A 52 6.31 -7.70 -10.45
N GLN A 53 5.53 -7.25 -9.46
CA GLN A 53 4.08 -7.10 -9.59
C GLN A 53 3.72 -6.06 -10.65
N ARG A 54 4.39 -4.91 -10.66
CA ARG A 54 4.18 -3.86 -11.68
C ARG A 54 4.55 -4.36 -13.07
N GLU A 55 5.65 -5.08 -13.23
CA GLU A 55 6.01 -5.72 -14.48
C GLU A 55 4.97 -6.75 -14.93
N ARG A 56 4.42 -7.53 -14.00
CA ARG A 56 3.34 -8.48 -14.30
C ARG A 56 2.09 -7.76 -14.80
N GLU A 57 1.69 -6.67 -14.16
CA GLU A 57 0.54 -5.85 -14.61
C GLU A 57 0.77 -5.25 -15.99
N VAL A 58 1.99 -4.76 -16.27
CA VAL A 58 2.36 -4.26 -17.60
C VAL A 58 2.28 -5.38 -18.65
N ARG A 59 2.83 -6.57 -18.36
CA ARG A 59 2.74 -7.72 -19.27
C ARG A 59 1.29 -8.13 -19.54
N GLU A 60 0.45 -8.18 -18.50
CA GLU A 60 -0.98 -8.47 -18.67
C GLU A 60 -1.69 -7.38 -19.48
N ALA A 61 -1.35 -6.11 -19.29
CA ALA A 61 -1.91 -5.01 -20.05
C ALA A 61 -1.51 -5.08 -21.53
N GLU A 62 -0.24 -5.38 -21.83
CA GLU A 62 0.25 -5.60 -23.19
C GLU A 62 -0.42 -6.81 -23.85
N GLU A 63 -0.61 -7.91 -23.12
CA GLU A 63 -1.31 -9.09 -23.63
C GLU A 63 -2.78 -8.78 -23.93
N ARG A 64 -3.46 -8.01 -23.05
CA ARG A 64 -4.82 -7.52 -23.31
C ARG A 64 -4.86 -6.63 -24.54
N GLN A 65 -3.89 -5.72 -24.71
CA GLN A 65 -3.80 -4.88 -25.91
C GLN A 65 -3.61 -5.72 -27.18
N ARG A 66 -2.72 -6.72 -27.16
CA ARG A 66 -2.53 -7.66 -28.29
C ARG A 66 -3.81 -8.41 -28.61
N LYS A 67 -4.47 -9.00 -27.60
CA LYS A 67 -5.76 -9.68 -27.78
C LYS A 67 -6.84 -8.76 -28.34
N ASN A 68 -6.87 -7.50 -27.92
CA ASN A 68 -7.84 -6.53 -28.42
C ASN A 68 -7.56 -6.14 -29.87
N ALA A 69 -6.29 -5.96 -30.24
CA ALA A 69 -5.87 -5.71 -31.62
C ALA A 69 -6.18 -6.91 -32.55
N GLU A 70 -5.94 -8.14 -32.07
CA GLU A 70 -6.31 -9.37 -32.78
C GLU A 70 -7.83 -9.43 -33.05
N ARG A 71 -8.63 -9.16 -32.01
CA ARG A 71 -10.10 -9.10 -32.13
C ARG A 71 -10.57 -8.02 -33.10
N GLN A 72 -9.92 -6.86 -33.11
CA GLN A 72 -10.22 -5.80 -34.07
C GLN A 72 -9.94 -6.25 -35.51
N LYS A 73 -8.79 -6.88 -35.76
CA LYS A 73 -8.48 -7.45 -37.09
C LYS A 73 -9.50 -8.50 -37.51
N GLN A 74 -9.82 -9.46 -36.63
CA GLN A 74 -10.84 -10.47 -36.91
C GLN A 74 -12.21 -9.84 -37.18
N SER A 75 -12.60 -8.79 -36.43
CA SER A 75 -13.87 -8.10 -36.66
C SER A 75 -13.93 -7.33 -37.97
N ALA A 76 -12.78 -6.86 -38.49
CA ALA A 76 -12.69 -6.20 -39.79
C ALA A 76 -12.86 -7.19 -40.96
N GLU A 77 -12.45 -8.45 -40.76
CA GLU A 77 -12.57 -9.53 -41.75
C GLU A 77 -13.95 -10.23 -41.75
N LYS A 78 -14.80 -9.98 -40.74
CA LYS A 78 -16.15 -10.58 -40.66
C LYS A 78 -17.06 -10.09 -41.78
N THR A 79 -17.77 -11.03 -42.39
CA THR A 79 -18.83 -10.76 -43.37
C THR A 79 -20.02 -10.04 -42.71
N PRO A 80 -20.87 -9.33 -43.48
CA PRO A 80 -22.05 -8.64 -42.96
C PRO A 80 -23.01 -9.55 -42.16
N GLU A 81 -23.17 -10.81 -42.57
CA GLU A 81 -23.99 -11.81 -41.87
C GLU A 81 -23.43 -12.17 -40.50
N GLN A 82 -22.12 -12.40 -40.38
CA GLN A 82 -21.47 -12.70 -39.10
C GLN A 82 -21.56 -11.53 -38.12
N ARG A 83 -21.50 -10.28 -38.63
CA ARG A 83 -21.73 -9.08 -37.80
C ARG A 83 -23.18 -8.98 -37.32
N ALA A 84 -24.15 -9.36 -38.14
CA ALA A 84 -25.56 -9.36 -37.76
C ALA A 84 -25.88 -10.42 -36.70
N GLU A 85 -25.28 -11.62 -36.81
CA GLU A 85 -25.43 -12.69 -35.83
C GLU A 85 -24.79 -12.34 -34.49
N GLU A 86 -23.57 -11.77 -34.49
CA GLU A 86 -22.89 -11.33 -33.27
C GLU A 86 -23.61 -10.16 -32.59
N ALA A 87 -24.23 -9.26 -33.37
CA ALA A 87 -25.08 -8.19 -32.85
C ALA A 87 -26.35 -8.74 -32.17
N ARG A 88 -26.99 -9.77 -32.74
CA ARG A 88 -28.14 -10.46 -32.13
C ARG A 88 -27.75 -11.17 -30.83
N ALA A 89 -26.65 -11.92 -30.84
CA ALA A 89 -26.13 -12.58 -29.63
C ALA A 89 -25.74 -11.57 -28.53
N ARG A 90 -25.22 -10.39 -28.91
CA ARG A 90 -24.93 -9.32 -27.96
C ARG A 90 -26.20 -8.70 -27.38
N GLN A 91 -27.23 -8.47 -28.19
CA GLN A 91 -28.53 -8.01 -27.72
C GLN A 91 -29.18 -9.00 -26.76
N GLU A 92 -29.08 -10.30 -27.04
CA GLU A 92 -29.62 -11.35 -26.17
C GLU A 92 -28.92 -11.39 -24.81
N ARG A 93 -27.58 -11.33 -24.78
CA ARG A 93 -26.80 -11.22 -23.53
C ARG A 93 -27.08 -9.94 -22.75
N ASP A 94 -27.24 -8.81 -23.43
CA ASP A 94 -27.56 -7.53 -22.78
C ASP A 94 -29.00 -7.54 -22.24
N ALA A 95 -29.94 -8.20 -22.93
CA ALA A 95 -31.30 -8.41 -22.45
C ALA A 95 -31.31 -9.34 -21.22
N GLU A 96 -30.49 -10.39 -21.20
CA GLU A 96 -30.33 -11.30 -20.07
C GLU A 96 -29.66 -10.62 -18.86
N ARG A 97 -28.61 -9.82 -19.08
CA ARG A 97 -28.01 -8.96 -18.03
C ARG A 97 -29.00 -7.96 -17.45
N ARG A 98 -29.87 -7.38 -18.26
CA ARG A 98 -30.95 -6.48 -17.79
C ARG A 98 -31.99 -7.21 -16.95
N ARG A 99 -32.17 -8.52 -17.13
CA ARG A 99 -33.07 -9.33 -16.28
C ARG A 99 -32.49 -9.60 -14.89
N ASN A 100 -31.16 -9.49 -14.69
CA ASN A 100 -30.53 -9.73 -13.39
C ASN A 100 -29.56 -8.60 -12.97
N PRO A 101 -30.07 -7.45 -12.47
CA PRO A 101 -29.29 -6.24 -12.22
C PRO A 101 -28.44 -6.28 -10.93
N VAL A 102 -28.59 -7.29 -10.08
CA VAL A 102 -28.04 -7.29 -8.71
C VAL A 102 -26.54 -7.62 -8.68
N ASP A 103 -26.05 -8.50 -9.56
CA ASP A 103 -24.66 -8.95 -9.54
C ASP A 103 -23.69 -8.02 -10.30
N ALA A 104 -24.17 -7.33 -11.35
CA ALA A 104 -23.35 -6.45 -12.17
C ALA A 104 -23.08 -5.08 -11.52
N ALA A 105 -24.03 -4.56 -10.74
CA ALA A 105 -23.91 -3.25 -10.11
C ALA A 105 -22.93 -3.25 -8.91
N MET A 106 -22.86 -4.35 -8.15
CA MET A 106 -21.98 -4.45 -6.97
C MET A 106 -20.49 -4.61 -7.32
N THR A 107 -20.15 -5.33 -8.39
CA THR A 107 -18.75 -5.59 -8.78
C THR A 107 -18.11 -4.45 -9.59
N GLN A 108 -18.89 -3.68 -10.37
CA GLN A 108 -18.36 -2.52 -11.11
C GLN A 108 -18.16 -1.27 -10.24
N GLY A 109 -19.00 -1.05 -9.22
CA GLY A 109 -18.93 0.18 -8.40
C GLY A 109 -17.67 0.31 -7.53
N GLN A 110 -17.22 -0.79 -6.91
CA GLN A 110 -16.04 -0.78 -6.04
C GLN A 110 -14.71 -0.82 -6.80
N SER A 111 -14.68 -1.46 -7.97
CA SER A 111 -13.47 -1.55 -8.79
C SER A 111 -13.11 -0.24 -9.48
N GLY A 112 -14.09 0.60 -9.81
CA GLY A 112 -13.87 1.91 -10.45
C GLY A 112 -13.11 2.91 -9.57
N GLN A 113 -13.53 3.05 -8.31
CA GLN A 113 -12.90 4.01 -7.37
C GLN A 113 -11.44 3.67 -7.07
N TRP A 114 -11.13 2.38 -6.92
CA TRP A 114 -9.75 1.93 -6.72
C TRP A 114 -8.89 2.18 -7.96
N ASN A 115 -9.41 1.90 -9.15
CA ASN A 115 -8.66 2.12 -10.40
C ASN A 115 -8.42 3.62 -10.67
N GLU A 116 -9.40 4.47 -10.35
CA GLU A 116 -9.23 5.93 -10.42
C GLU A 116 -8.16 6.41 -9.42
N TYR A 117 -8.19 5.88 -8.20
CA TYR A 117 -7.17 6.13 -7.19
C TYR A 117 -5.77 5.71 -7.63
N GLU A 118 -5.61 4.51 -8.21
CA GLU A 118 -4.33 4.05 -8.77
C GLU A 118 -3.84 4.92 -9.94
N THR A 119 -4.77 5.39 -10.77
CA THR A 119 -4.45 6.28 -11.91
C THR A 119 -3.94 7.63 -11.40
N LYS A 120 -4.59 8.21 -10.38
CA LYS A 120 -4.11 9.43 -9.72
C LYS A 120 -2.74 9.22 -9.07
N TRP A 121 -2.50 8.04 -8.50
CA TRP A 121 -1.20 7.66 -7.96
C TRP A 121 -0.11 7.59 -9.03
N ALA A 122 -0.40 7.05 -10.21
CA ALA A 122 0.55 6.99 -11.31
C ALA A 122 0.97 8.40 -11.76
N SER A 123 0.01 9.30 -11.98
CA SER A 123 0.29 10.69 -12.37
C SER A 123 0.98 11.49 -11.27
N PHE A 124 0.71 11.19 -10.00
CA PHE A 124 1.32 11.86 -8.85
C PHE A 124 2.84 11.65 -8.77
N VAL A 125 3.33 10.44 -9.09
CA VAL A 125 4.75 10.09 -8.95
C VAL A 125 5.64 10.91 -9.89
N GLU A 126 5.09 11.38 -11.00
CA GLU A 126 5.79 12.14 -12.04
C GLU A 126 5.91 13.64 -11.73
N LEU A 127 5.25 14.13 -10.67
CA LEU A 127 5.29 15.55 -10.33
C LEU A 127 6.66 15.97 -9.78
N GLU A 128 7.13 17.14 -10.24
CA GLU A 128 8.34 17.81 -9.72
C GLU A 128 8.03 18.61 -8.45
N VAL A 129 6.91 19.33 -8.44
CA VAL A 129 6.39 20.06 -7.28
C VAL A 129 5.06 19.47 -6.88
N ILE A 130 4.94 19.09 -5.62
CA ILE A 130 3.79 18.39 -5.04
C ILE A 130 3.05 19.33 -4.10
N PRO A 131 1.96 19.96 -4.55
CA PRO A 131 1.03 20.63 -3.65
C PRO A 131 0.13 19.59 -2.96
N MET A 132 -0.43 19.96 -1.82
CA MET A 132 -1.30 19.11 -1.01
C MET A 132 -2.53 18.60 -1.76
N ALA A 133 -3.05 19.38 -2.70
CA ALA A 133 -4.19 19.02 -3.54
C ALA A 133 -3.87 17.93 -4.58
N SER A 134 -2.61 17.82 -5.00
CA SER A 134 -2.17 16.83 -5.99
C SER A 134 -1.88 15.46 -5.38
N ILE A 135 -1.77 15.37 -4.05
CA ILE A 135 -1.60 14.09 -3.36
C ILE A 135 -2.87 13.26 -3.55
N PRO A 136 -2.78 12.02 -4.07
CA PRO A 136 -3.91 11.14 -4.34
C PRO A 136 -4.46 10.54 -3.04
N TRP A 137 -5.03 11.38 -2.18
CA TRP A 137 -5.62 10.98 -0.91
C TRP A 137 -6.69 9.89 -1.13
N PRO A 138 -6.75 8.88 -0.26
CA PRO A 138 -7.78 7.86 -0.39
C PRO A 138 -9.15 8.51 -0.12
N PRO A 139 -10.17 8.24 -0.96
CA PRO A 139 -11.51 8.82 -0.75
C PRO A 139 -12.15 8.33 0.56
N HIS A 140 -11.84 7.10 0.96
CA HIS A 140 -12.24 6.50 2.23
C HIS A 140 -11.06 5.76 2.86
N SER A 141 -10.30 6.41 3.73
CA SER A 141 -9.11 5.84 4.39
C SER A 141 -9.42 4.53 5.13
N GLU A 142 -10.63 4.41 5.68
CA GLU A 142 -11.11 3.21 6.39
C GLU A 142 -11.24 1.99 5.46
N LYS A 143 -11.65 2.21 4.20
CA LYS A 143 -11.88 1.16 3.20
C LYS A 143 -10.64 0.84 2.38
N LEU A 144 -9.58 1.62 2.51
CA LEU A 144 -8.34 1.47 1.74
C LEU A 144 -7.78 0.04 1.84
N LEU A 145 -7.71 -0.50 3.07
CA LEU A 145 -7.20 -1.86 3.30
C LEU A 145 -8.12 -2.93 2.69
N GLN A 146 -9.43 -2.75 2.78
CA GLN A 146 -10.40 -3.69 2.23
C GLN A 146 -10.26 -3.78 0.70
N TRP A 147 -10.20 -2.64 0.03
CA TRP A 147 -10.02 -2.59 -1.42
C TRP A 147 -8.69 -3.18 -1.86
N ALA A 148 -7.60 -2.85 -1.16
CA ALA A 148 -6.29 -3.43 -1.42
C ALA A 148 -6.27 -4.96 -1.22
N THR A 149 -7.03 -5.46 -0.25
CA THR A 149 -7.15 -6.91 0.03
C THR A 149 -7.93 -7.64 -1.07
N GLN A 150 -8.99 -7.03 -1.61
CA GLN A 150 -9.76 -7.59 -2.72
C GLN A 150 -8.95 -7.75 -4.01
N LYS A 151 -7.86 -6.99 -4.18
CA LYS A 151 -6.95 -7.10 -5.33
C LYS A 151 -5.89 -8.19 -5.17
N GLN A 152 -5.76 -8.79 -4.00
CA GLN A 152 -4.77 -9.86 -3.78
C GLN A 152 -5.22 -11.17 -4.44
N PRO A 153 -4.29 -12.00 -4.92
CA PRO A 153 -4.61 -13.26 -5.61
C PRO A 153 -5.50 -14.16 -4.76
N GLU A 154 -6.54 -14.72 -5.39
CA GLU A 154 -7.57 -15.46 -4.66
C GLU A 154 -7.01 -16.73 -3.97
N SER A 155 -5.91 -17.28 -4.50
CA SER A 155 -5.18 -18.45 -3.99
C SER A 155 -4.53 -18.27 -2.61
N GLN A 156 -4.39 -17.04 -2.11
CA GLN A 156 -3.85 -16.78 -0.78
C GLN A 156 -4.93 -16.88 0.31
N ASN A 157 -4.55 -17.38 1.49
CA ASN A 157 -5.42 -17.30 2.66
C ASN A 157 -5.69 -15.83 3.05
N TYR A 158 -6.82 -15.58 3.69
CA TYR A 158 -7.28 -14.21 3.98
C TYR A 158 -6.26 -13.39 4.80
N LYS A 159 -5.62 -14.00 5.80
CA LYS A 159 -4.61 -13.32 6.63
C LYS A 159 -3.39 -12.88 5.83
N ALA A 160 -2.93 -13.71 4.88
CA ALA A 160 -1.84 -13.35 3.98
C ALA A 160 -2.24 -12.20 3.04
N LYS A 161 -3.46 -12.23 2.49
CA LYS A 161 -4.00 -11.13 1.67
C LYS A 161 -4.03 -9.81 2.44
N VAL A 162 -4.59 -9.81 3.65
CA VAL A 162 -4.67 -8.62 4.51
C VAL A 162 -3.29 -8.08 4.85
N LYS A 163 -2.32 -8.95 5.19
CA LYS A 163 -0.93 -8.54 5.46
C LYS A 163 -0.26 -7.94 4.23
N SER A 164 -0.43 -8.55 3.06
CA SER A 164 0.11 -8.05 1.80
C SER A 164 -0.47 -6.67 1.45
N ALA A 165 -1.79 -6.55 1.51
CA ALA A 165 -2.53 -5.30 1.28
C ALA A 165 -2.13 -4.18 2.25
N TYR A 166 -1.99 -4.50 3.53
CA TYR A 166 -1.52 -3.56 4.55
C TYR A 166 -0.11 -3.07 4.24
N LYS A 167 0.83 -3.98 3.94
CA LYS A 167 2.20 -3.60 3.58
C LYS A 167 2.22 -2.65 2.39
N HIS A 168 1.43 -2.95 1.34
CA HIS A 168 1.30 -2.08 0.17
C HIS A 168 0.79 -0.67 0.52
N CYS A 169 -0.26 -0.58 1.35
CA CYS A 169 -0.80 0.70 1.79
C CYS A 169 0.15 1.46 2.72
N ALA A 170 0.84 0.76 3.61
CA ALA A 170 1.79 1.34 4.56
C ALA A 170 2.97 1.99 3.82
N LEU A 171 3.49 1.39 2.74
CA LEU A 171 4.56 2.01 1.96
C LEU A 171 4.16 3.35 1.33
N ARG A 172 2.90 3.48 0.93
CA ARG A 172 2.37 4.70 0.33
C ARG A 172 2.03 5.77 1.36
N TRP A 173 1.54 5.38 2.53
CA TRP A 173 0.98 6.30 3.51
C TRP A 173 1.79 6.44 4.80
N HIS A 174 2.88 5.71 4.97
CA HIS A 174 3.75 5.87 6.13
C HIS A 174 4.40 7.26 6.10
N PRO A 175 4.23 8.08 7.16
CA PRO A 175 4.71 9.46 7.19
C PRO A 175 6.20 9.56 6.87
N ASP A 176 7.04 8.79 7.56
CA ASP A 176 8.49 8.80 7.35
C ASP A 176 8.90 8.45 5.91
N LYS A 177 8.35 7.38 5.33
CA LYS A 177 8.67 6.94 3.97
C LYS A 177 8.17 7.93 2.92
N PHE A 178 6.96 8.47 3.11
CA PHE A 178 6.42 9.49 2.22
C PHE A 178 7.27 10.77 2.27
N MET A 179 7.63 11.23 3.47
CA MET A 179 8.46 12.41 3.65
C MET A 179 9.90 12.20 3.16
N GLY A 180 10.47 11.00 3.31
CA GLY A 180 11.78 10.66 2.75
C GLY A 180 11.79 10.68 1.22
N LYS A 181 10.71 10.19 0.58
CA LYS A 181 10.63 10.09 -0.88
C LYS A 181 10.19 11.37 -1.57
N TYR A 182 9.19 12.07 -1.02
CA TYR A 182 8.55 13.22 -1.65
C TYR A 182 8.79 14.53 -0.90
N GLY A 183 9.37 14.50 0.30
CA GLY A 183 9.50 15.68 1.16
C GLY A 183 10.29 16.84 0.56
N SER A 184 11.24 16.58 -0.35
CA SER A 184 11.98 17.61 -1.10
C SER A 184 11.18 18.24 -2.24
N LYS A 185 10.15 17.53 -2.72
CA LYS A 185 9.26 17.97 -3.80
C LYS A 185 8.00 18.67 -3.27
N LEU A 186 7.74 18.58 -1.95
CA LEU A 186 6.56 19.20 -1.36
C LEU A 186 6.63 20.72 -1.50
N LYS A 187 5.50 21.31 -1.86
CA LYS A 187 5.37 22.76 -1.92
C LYS A 187 5.67 23.39 -0.55
N GLU A 188 6.46 24.47 -0.58
CA GLU A 188 6.85 25.19 0.63
C GLU A 188 5.62 25.73 1.38
N GLY A 189 5.61 25.58 2.71
CA GLY A 189 4.48 25.96 3.57
C GLY A 189 3.36 24.92 3.71
N GLU A 190 3.31 23.87 2.87
CA GLU A 190 2.28 22.81 2.97
C GLU A 190 2.80 21.53 3.63
N ARG A 191 4.11 21.46 3.90
CA ARG A 191 4.81 20.29 4.43
C ARG A 191 4.18 19.73 5.72
N ASP A 192 3.93 20.59 6.70
CA ASP A 192 3.41 20.18 8.01
C ASP A 192 1.96 19.70 7.92
N ALA A 193 1.14 20.37 7.10
CA ALA A 193 -0.25 19.98 6.87
C ALA A 193 -0.34 18.61 6.17
N ILE A 194 0.53 18.36 5.20
CA ILE A 194 0.65 17.07 4.52
C ILE A 194 1.07 15.99 5.53
N GLN A 195 2.09 16.26 6.34
CA GLN A 195 2.57 15.31 7.36
C GLN A 195 1.47 14.98 8.39
N SER A 196 0.69 15.97 8.85
CA SER A 196 -0.44 15.73 9.76
C SER A 196 -1.47 14.79 9.13
N ARG A 197 -1.87 15.05 7.89
CA ARG A 197 -2.86 14.22 7.19
C ARG A 197 -2.35 12.81 6.87
N LEU A 198 -1.05 12.66 6.61
CA LEU A 198 -0.40 11.35 6.48
C LEU A 198 -0.48 10.56 7.78
N ASN A 199 -0.20 11.20 8.92
CA ASN A 199 -0.31 10.56 10.23
C ASN A 199 -1.74 10.06 10.49
N GLU A 200 -2.76 10.87 10.21
CA GLU A 200 -4.17 10.49 10.36
C GLU A 200 -4.53 9.27 9.49
N ASN A 201 -4.19 9.32 8.20
CA ASN A 201 -4.45 8.20 7.30
C ASN A 201 -3.73 6.92 7.72
N PHE A 202 -2.49 7.03 8.19
CA PHE A 202 -1.72 5.88 8.64
C PHE A 202 -2.26 5.29 9.94
N GLN A 203 -2.76 6.12 10.86
CA GLN A 203 -3.45 5.65 12.07
C GLN A 203 -4.72 4.87 11.73
N ILE A 204 -5.54 5.38 10.80
CA ILE A 204 -6.75 4.68 10.30
C ILE A 204 -6.35 3.34 9.68
N LEU A 205 -5.31 3.31 8.85
CA LEU A 205 -4.82 2.09 8.22
C LEU A 205 -4.39 1.03 9.26
N ASN A 206 -3.66 1.44 10.29
CA ASN A 206 -3.23 0.56 11.39
C ASN A 206 -4.42 0.00 12.19
N ALA A 207 -5.43 0.85 12.43
CA ALA A 207 -6.66 0.45 13.11
C ALA A 207 -7.41 -0.60 12.27
N SER A 208 -7.61 -0.36 10.97
CA SER A 208 -8.24 -1.30 10.04
C SER A 208 -7.48 -2.62 9.95
N PHE A 209 -6.14 -2.59 9.93
CA PHE A 209 -5.31 -3.79 9.90
C PHE A 209 -5.45 -4.63 11.17
N THR A 210 -5.41 -3.97 12.33
CA THR A 210 -5.59 -4.64 13.62
C THR A 210 -6.98 -5.26 13.73
N ALA A 211 -8.02 -4.55 13.29
CA ALA A 211 -9.39 -5.07 13.26
C ALA A 211 -9.52 -6.28 12.32
N ALA A 212 -8.97 -6.19 11.11
CA ALA A 212 -9.03 -7.26 10.11
C ALA A 212 -8.31 -8.54 10.54
N LEU A 213 -7.23 -8.44 11.33
CA LEU A 213 -6.53 -9.60 11.87
C LEU A 213 -7.23 -10.23 13.09
N LYS A 214 -7.95 -9.44 13.89
CA LYS A 214 -8.72 -9.95 15.05
C LYS A 214 -10.01 -10.65 14.63
N GLY A 215 -10.61 -10.24 13.51
CA GLY A 215 -11.84 -10.83 12.97
C GLY A 215 -11.64 -12.04 12.05
N ALA A 216 -10.40 -12.50 11.86
CA ALA A 216 -10.02 -13.60 10.96
C ALA A 216 -9.35 -14.76 11.70
#